data_AF-A0A7W4CH77-F1
#
_entry.id   AF-A0A7W4CH77-F1
#
_cell.length_a   1.000
_cell.length_b   1.000
_cell.length_c   1.000
_cell.angle_alpha   90.00
_cell.angle_beta   90.00
_cell.angle_gamma   90.00
#
_symmetry.space_group_name_H-M   'P 1'
#
loop_
_entity.id
_entity.type
_entity.pdbx_description
1 polymer ?
#
loop_
_entity_poly.entity_id
_entity_poly.type
_entity_poly.pdbx_seq_one_letter_code
_entity_poly.pdbx_strand_id
1 'polypeptide(L)'
;TLLEWAKKHELEVGIFGALHTYGRALNWHPHIHLSVTRGGLDKHHSWKPIQRYWNIHFAKKTKELKQTVNYLGRYLKRPPISASRLRHYSG
;
A
#
# COMPACT_ATOMS: atom_id res chain seq x y z
N THR A 1 -5.22 6.53 15.66
CA THR A 1 -4.98 5.82 14.39
C THR A 1 -3.86 4.80 14.57
N LEU A 2 -3.64 3.90 13.60
CA LEU A 2 -2.53 2.93 13.65
C LEU A 2 -1.18 3.62 13.87
N LEU A 3 -0.95 4.71 13.14
CA LEU A 3 0.30 5.49 13.19
C LEU A 3 0.49 6.19 14.54
N GLU A 4 -0.56 6.78 15.11
CA GLU A 4 -0.48 7.41 16.44
C GLU A 4 -0.15 6.40 17.53
N TRP A 5 -0.72 5.19 17.46
CA TRP A 5 -0.42 4.14 18.43
C TRP A 5 1.00 3.62 18.26
N ALA A 6 1.45 3.39 17.03
CA ALA A 6 2.83 2.96 16.76
C ALA A 6 3.83 3.99 17.29
N LYS A 7 3.60 5.28 17.03
CA LYS A 7 4.39 6.39 17.57
C LYS A 7 4.42 6.40 19.09
N LYS A 8 3.27 6.19 19.76
CA LYS A 8 3.20 6.13 21.22
C LYS A 8 4.04 5.00 21.83
N HIS A 9 4.22 3.91 21.09
CA HIS A 9 5.01 2.75 21.53
C HIS A 9 6.43 2.74 20.96
N GLU A 10 6.85 3.84 20.34
CA GLU A 10 8.18 3.98 19.73
C GLU A 10 8.48 2.87 18.71
N LEU A 11 7.46 2.47 17.94
CA LEU A 11 7.56 1.45 16.90
C LEU A 11 7.53 2.07 15.51
N GLU A 12 8.50 1.69 14.69
CA GLU A 12 8.51 1.94 13.26
C GLU A 12 7.78 0.81 12.53
N VAL A 13 6.58 1.10 12.03
CA VAL A 13 5.76 0.16 11.27
C VAL A 13 5.96 0.35 9.77
N GLY A 14 6.11 -0.75 9.04
CA GLY A 14 6.11 -0.74 7.57
C GLY A 14 4.70 -0.68 6.99
N ILE A 15 4.49 0.22 6.02
CA ILE A 15 3.27 0.33 5.21
C ILE A 15 3.65 0.17 3.74
N PHE A 16 2.94 -0.72 3.04
CA PHE A 16 3.12 -0.99 1.62
C PHE A 16 1.82 -0.72 0.87
N GLY A 17 1.92 -0.05 -0.27
CA GLY A 17 0.79 0.25 -1.15
C GLY A 17 1.09 -0.12 -2.59
N ALA A 18 0.16 -0.81 -3.25
CA ALA A 18 0.23 -1.12 -4.68
C ALA A 18 -1.05 -0.67 -5.39
N LEU A 19 -0.91 0.21 -6.39
CA LEU A 19 -2.00 0.56 -7.29
C LEU A 19 -2.03 -0.40 -8.46
N HIS A 20 -3.17 -1.04 -8.66
CA HIS A 20 -3.48 -1.83 -9.84
C HIS A 20 -4.52 -1.10 -10.67
N THR A 21 -4.31 -1.03 -11.98
CA THR A 21 -5.24 -0.38 -12.93
C THR A 21 -6.21 -1.38 -13.56
N TYR A 22 -5.82 -2.65 -13.67
CA TYR A 22 -6.59 -3.72 -14.30
C TYR A 22 -6.84 -4.87 -13.34
N GLY A 23 -8.00 -5.53 -13.50
CA GLY A 23 -8.32 -6.78 -12.80
C GLY A 23 -7.66 -7.99 -13.44
N ARG A 24 -7.86 -9.17 -12.83
CA ARG A 24 -7.33 -10.47 -13.35
C ARG A 24 -7.75 -10.75 -14.80
N ALA A 25 -8.96 -10.33 -15.18
CA ALA A 25 -9.50 -10.47 -16.54
C ALA A 25 -9.08 -9.33 -17.49
N LEU A 26 -8.12 -8.47 -17.09
CA LEU A 26 -7.64 -7.30 -17.84
C LEU A 26 -8.71 -6.24 -18.17
N ASN A 27 -9.84 -6.26 -17.46
CA ASN A 27 -10.83 -5.18 -17.50
C ASN A 27 -10.40 -4.00 -16.62
N TRP A 28 -10.84 -2.79 -16.97
CA TRP A 28 -10.56 -1.57 -16.20
C TRP A 28 -11.16 -1.68 -14.78
N HIS A 29 -10.29 -1.84 -13.79
CA HIS A 29 -10.68 -2.02 -12.39
C HIS A 29 -9.61 -1.42 -11.46
N PRO A 30 -9.50 -0.08 -11.41
CA PRO A 30 -8.48 0.57 -10.60
C PRO A 30 -8.73 0.34 -9.11
N HIS A 31 -7.78 -0.29 -8.43
CA HIS A 31 -7.84 -0.59 -7.00
C HIS A 31 -6.45 -0.48 -6.35
N ILE A 32 -6.40 -0.17 -5.06
CA ILE A 32 -5.16 -0.08 -4.29
C ILE A 32 -5.16 -1.18 -3.24
N HIS A 33 -4.09 -1.98 -3.22
CA HIS A 33 -3.76 -2.87 -2.10
C HIS A 33 -2.98 -2.05 -1.09
N LEU A 34 -3.46 -1.99 0.15
CA LEU A 34 -2.75 -1.40 1.28
C LEU A 34 -2.46 -2.50 2.28
N SER A 35 -1.20 -2.65 2.67
CA SER A 35 -0.74 -3.62 3.66
C SER A 35 0.05 -2.91 4.73
N VAL A 36 -0.13 -3.35 5.96
CA VAL A 36 0.67 -2.92 7.10
C VAL A 36 1.32 -4.14 7.72
N THR A 37 2.56 -3.98 8.13
CA THR A 37 3.32 -4.98 8.88
C THR A 37 2.58 -5.37 10.17
N ARG A 38 2.65 -6.65 10.54
CA ARG A 38 2.09 -7.16 11.81
C ARG A 38 2.97 -6.87 13.03
N GLY A 39 3.76 -5.82 12.96
CA GLY A 39 4.78 -5.46 13.93
C GLY A 39 5.57 -4.24 13.47
N GLY A 40 6.53 -3.82 14.28
CA GLY A 40 7.44 -2.73 13.94
C GLY A 40 8.79 -2.91 14.59
N LEU A 41 9.76 -2.12 14.15
CA LEU A 41 11.08 -2.05 14.77
C LEU A 41 11.04 -1.07 15.93
N ASP A 42 11.66 -1.43 17.06
CA ASP A 42 11.96 -0.47 18.12
C ASP A 42 13.25 0.33 17.81
N LYS A 43 13.61 1.25 18.70
CA LYS A 43 14.83 2.07 18.60
C LYS A 43 16.15 1.28 18.54
N HIS A 44 16.12 -0.01 18.88
CA HIS A 44 17.27 -0.91 18.80
C HIS A 44 17.22 -1.82 17.57
N HIS A 45 16.35 -1.50 16.60
CA HIS A 45 16.08 -2.32 15.41
C HIS A 45 15.63 -3.75 15.75
N SER A 46 15.03 -3.95 16.91
CA SER A 46 14.45 -5.24 17.30
C SER A 46 12.97 -5.28 16.93
N TRP A 47 12.56 -6.37 16.28
CA TRP A 47 11.17 -6.56 15.87
C TRP A 47 10.25 -6.77 17.07
N LYS A 48 9.13 -6.04 17.09
CA LYS A 48 8.05 -6.17 18.08
C LYS A 48 6.73 -6.49 17.37
N PRO A 49 6.08 -7.63 17.70
CA PRO A 49 4.81 -7.99 17.09
C PRO A 49 3.66 -7.09 17.59
N ILE A 50 2.72 -6.79 16.70
CA ILE A 50 1.48 -6.07 17.02
C ILE A 50 0.32 -7.07 16.87
N GLN A 51 -0.27 -7.45 18.00
CA GLN A 51 -1.42 -8.37 18.07
C GLN A 51 -2.72 -7.60 18.31
N ARG A 52 -2.96 -6.57 17.49
CA ARG A 52 -4.13 -5.70 17.60
C ARG A 52 -4.86 -5.57 16.27
N TYR A 53 -6.19 -5.59 16.34
CA TYR A 53 -7.05 -5.26 15.21
C TYR A 53 -7.34 -3.76 15.15
N TRP A 54 -7.45 -3.24 13.93
CA TRP A 54 -7.72 -1.83 13.66
C TRP A 54 -9.06 -1.67 12.96
N ASN A 55 -9.88 -0.76 13.47
CA ASN A 55 -11.03 -0.27 12.72
C ASN A 55 -10.52 0.70 11.65
N ILE A 56 -10.70 0.35 10.38
CA ILE A 56 -10.31 1.17 9.25
C ILE A 56 -11.53 1.97 8.80
N HIS A 57 -11.50 3.28 9.05
CA HIS A 57 -12.53 4.19 8.57
C HIS A 57 -12.12 4.75 7.22
N PHE A 58 -12.89 4.45 6.17
CA PHE A 58 -12.68 5.03 4.86
C PHE A 58 -13.35 6.40 4.76
N ALA A 59 -12.67 7.33 4.11
CA ALA A 59 -13.27 8.60 3.72
C ALA A 59 -14.43 8.37 2.75
N LYS A 60 -15.36 9.34 2.68
CA LYS A 60 -16.43 9.33 1.69
C LYS A 60 -15.84 9.22 0.28
N LYS A 61 -16.50 8.44 -0.57
CA LYS A 61 -16.12 8.29 -1.99
C LYS A 61 -16.07 9.67 -2.66
N THR A 62 -15.03 9.90 -3.45
CA THR A 62 -14.91 11.13 -4.25
C THR A 62 -15.99 11.16 -5.34
N LYS A 63 -16.54 12.34 -5.64
CA LYS A 63 -17.57 12.50 -6.69
C LYS A 63 -17.02 12.13 -8.07
N GLU A 64 -15.78 12.54 -8.35
CA GLU A 64 -15.14 12.39 -9.66
C GLU A 64 -14.04 11.32 -9.69
N LEU A 65 -14.46 10.05 -9.60
CA LEU A 65 -13.54 8.91 -9.50
C LEU A 65 -12.49 8.86 -10.63
N LYS A 66 -12.88 9.15 -11.88
CA LYS A 66 -11.96 9.11 -13.04
C LYS A 66 -10.83 10.11 -12.90
N GLN A 67 -11.13 11.32 -12.44
CA GLN A 67 -10.13 12.39 -12.27
C GLN A 67 -9.16 12.03 -11.13
N THR A 68 -9.69 11.50 -10.01
CA THR A 68 -8.86 11.02 -8.89
C THR A 68 -7.91 9.90 -9.33
N VAL A 69 -8.42 8.89 -10.06
CA VAL A 69 -7.60 7.78 -10.56
C VAL A 69 -6.55 8.27 -11.56
N ASN A 70 -6.90 9.18 -12.47
CA ASN A 70 -5.96 9.76 -13.42
C ASN A 70 -4.86 10.57 -12.72
N TYR A 71 -5.21 11.34 -11.70
CA TYR A 71 -4.26 12.10 -10.91
C TYR A 71 -3.28 11.16 -10.21
N LEU A 72 -3.77 10.19 -9.42
CA LEU A 72 -2.92 9.19 -8.75
C LEU A 72 -2.06 8.42 -9.75
N GLY A 73 -2.66 8.03 -10.88
CA GLY A 73 -1.99 7.36 -11.98
C GLY A 73 -0.81 8.15 -12.55
N ARG A 74 -0.85 9.49 -12.60
CA ARG A 74 0.29 10.32 -13.08
C ARG A 74 1.51 10.23 -12.18
N TYR A 75 1.31 10.15 -10.87
CA TYR A 75 2.41 10.05 -9.90
C TYR A 75 2.95 8.63 -9.77
N LEU A 76 2.07 7.63 -9.94
CA LEU A 76 2.43 6.21 -9.88
C LEU A 76 2.94 5.65 -11.22
N LYS A 77 2.67 6.31 -12.35
CA LYS A 77 3.21 5.95 -13.68
C LYS A 77 4.69 6.26 -13.86
N ARG A 78 5.35 6.97 -12.94
CA ARG A 78 6.81 7.07 -12.91
C ARG A 78 7.33 5.76 -12.29
N PRO A 79 7.84 4.80 -13.08
CA PRO A 79 8.18 3.50 -12.52
C PRO A 79 9.41 3.62 -11.61
N PRO A 80 9.40 3.09 -10.37
CA PRO A 80 10.63 2.58 -9.78
C PRO A 80 10.98 1.29 -10.54
N ILE A 81 11.83 1.39 -11.58
CA ILE A 81 12.63 0.32 -12.21
C ILE A 81 12.04 -1.12 -12.15
N SER A 82 10.76 -1.33 -12.47
CA SER A 82 10.15 -2.68 -12.52
C SER A 82 9.45 -3.00 -13.84
N ALA A 83 9.59 -2.09 -14.82
CA ALA A 83 9.20 -2.36 -16.21
C ALA A 83 10.25 -3.20 -16.97
N SER A 84 11.31 -3.71 -16.30
CA SER A 84 12.13 -4.80 -16.82
C SER A 84 11.34 -6.11 -16.71
N ARG A 85 10.48 -6.33 -17.70
CA ARG A 85 9.82 -7.61 -17.94
C ARG A 85 10.90 -8.70 -18.03
N LEU A 86 10.94 -9.65 -17.09
CA LEU A 86 11.69 -10.89 -17.24
C LEU A 86 11.21 -11.53 -18.54
N ARG A 87 12.05 -11.48 -19.59
CA ARG A 87 11.68 -12.01 -20.90
C ARG A 87 11.57 -13.53 -20.85
N HIS A 88 12.36 -14.21 -20.03
CA HIS A 88 12.32 -15.67 -19.86
C HIS A 88 12.40 -16.05 -18.38
N TYR A 89 11.48 -16.93 -17.97
CA TYR A 89 11.47 -17.65 -16.70
C TYR A 89 11.21 -19.12 -17.05
N SER A 90 12.12 -20.02 -16.68
CA SER A 90 12.11 -21.42 -17.11
C SER A 90 11.98 -22.41 -15.95
N GLY A 91 11.13 -22.07 -14.97
CA GLY A 91 10.93 -22.89 -13.76
C GLY A 91 12.01 -22.63 -12.73
#